data_AF-A0A373VX71-F1
#
_entry.id   AF-A0A373VX71-F1
#
_cell.length_a   1.000
_cell.length_b   1.000
_cell.length_c   1.000
_cell.angle_alpha   90.00
_cell.angle_beta   90.00
_cell.angle_gamma   90.00
#
_symmetry.space_group_name_H-M   'P 1'
#
loop_
_entity.id
_entity.type
_entity.pdbx_description
1 polymer ?
#
loop_
_entity_poly.entity_id
_entity_poly.type
_entity_poly.pdbx_seq_one_letter_code
_entity_poly.pdbx_strand_id
1 'polypeptide(L)'
;MNRLEDYITCTQAAWLMGTSIRQVQGLAQKSKLNRIKKEDRVLIEVDSIVNFAYQKIKKYERAVQYFKNQDKVQYWKNVECHIQMFSDVKGYLSMPQAAYILNSSREGVRLMVKREALEAIISKVGKVDRTLISEESIEKYVNGILEKYYSDFKNLFEYIDCENKDKYWMECEGIIQKNYTDVESKRRQYYKKSYVRKEKNKWESSTKN
;
A
#
# COMPACT_ATOMS: atom_id res chain seq x y z
N MET A 1 28.68 2.38 13.03
CA MET A 1 27.66 1.78 12.15
C MET A 1 27.95 2.22 10.72
N ASN A 2 28.34 1.28 9.86
CA ASN A 2 28.65 1.55 8.46
C ASN A 2 27.34 1.81 7.70
N ARG A 3 27.11 3.05 7.26
CA ARG A 3 25.91 3.52 6.53
C ARG A 3 25.57 2.76 5.23
N LEU A 4 26.39 1.80 4.79
CA LEU A 4 26.15 1.01 3.58
C LEU A 4 25.59 -0.40 3.86
N GLU A 5 25.58 -0.86 5.11
CA GLU A 5 25.08 -2.20 5.48
C GLU A 5 23.54 -2.32 5.35
N ASP A 6 22.81 -1.20 5.37
CA ASP A 6 21.34 -1.18 5.28
C ASP A 6 20.80 -0.82 3.89
N TYR A 7 21.63 -0.93 2.84
CA TYR A 7 21.21 -0.68 1.45
C TYR A 7 21.13 -1.98 0.64
N ILE A 8 19.95 -2.25 0.09
CA ILE A 8 19.66 -3.47 -0.66
C ILE A 8 19.30 -3.17 -2.12
N THR A 9 19.40 -4.19 -2.97
CA THR A 9 19.01 -4.05 -4.38
C THR A 9 17.50 -3.86 -4.53
N CYS A 10 17.06 -3.28 -5.66
CA CYS A 10 15.62 -3.20 -5.98
C CYS A 10 14.94 -4.58 -6.02
N THR A 11 15.67 -5.65 -6.31
CA THR A 11 15.15 -7.03 -6.29
C THR A 11 14.88 -7.50 -4.87
N GLN A 12 15.82 -7.30 -3.96
CA GLN A 12 15.63 -7.61 -2.54
C GLN A 12 14.54 -6.74 -1.91
N ALA A 13 14.49 -5.44 -2.24
CA ALA A 13 13.42 -4.56 -1.79
C ALA A 13 12.04 -5.03 -2.30
N ALA A 14 11.96 -5.52 -3.53
CA ALA A 14 10.74 -6.07 -4.10
C ALA A 14 10.28 -7.32 -3.34
N TRP A 15 11.22 -8.19 -2.96
CA TRP A 15 10.98 -9.34 -2.10
C TRP A 15 10.43 -8.96 -0.73
N LEU A 16 11.08 -8.02 -0.03
CA LEU A 16 10.64 -7.58 1.29
C LEU A 16 9.25 -6.93 1.25
N MET A 17 8.96 -6.18 0.18
CA MET A 17 7.70 -5.46 0.01
C MET A 17 6.57 -6.29 -0.63
N GLY A 18 6.82 -7.55 -1.00
CA GLY A 18 5.84 -8.40 -1.69
C GLY A 18 5.32 -7.79 -2.99
N THR A 19 6.16 -7.03 -3.70
CA THR A 19 5.73 -6.18 -4.83
C THR A 19 6.69 -6.29 -6.01
N SER A 20 6.38 -5.74 -7.18
CA SER A 20 7.29 -5.85 -8.32
C SER A 20 8.50 -4.91 -8.23
N ILE A 21 9.62 -5.30 -8.88
CA ILE A 21 10.83 -4.45 -9.01
C ILE A 21 10.48 -3.06 -9.60
N ARG A 22 9.55 -3.01 -10.57
CA ARG A 22 9.09 -1.74 -11.16
C ARG A 22 8.37 -0.86 -10.16
N GLN A 23 7.55 -1.43 -9.27
CA GLN A 23 6.86 -0.67 -8.23
C GLN A 23 7.86 -0.08 -7.26
N VAL A 24 8.87 -0.85 -6.83
CA VAL A 24 9.98 -0.34 -6.00
C VAL A 24 10.70 0.81 -6.71
N GLN A 25 11.08 0.63 -7.97
CA GLN A 25 11.72 1.69 -8.75
C GLN A 25 10.85 2.95 -8.86
N GLY A 26 9.55 2.80 -9.07
CA GLY A 26 8.60 3.91 -9.13
C GLY A 26 8.43 4.63 -7.79
N LEU A 27 8.38 3.89 -6.68
CA LEU A 27 8.33 4.46 -5.33
C LEU A 27 9.61 5.21 -5.01
N ALA A 28 10.76 4.62 -5.32
CA ALA A 28 12.05 5.26 -5.16
C ALA A 28 12.13 6.55 -5.99
N GLN A 29 11.75 6.52 -7.28
CA GLN A 29 11.70 7.69 -8.17
C GLN A 29 10.83 8.82 -7.62
N LYS A 30 9.69 8.49 -7.00
CA LYS A 30 8.76 9.46 -6.38
C LYS A 30 9.14 9.87 -4.96
N SER A 31 10.37 9.56 -4.52
CA SER A 31 10.89 9.86 -3.18
C SER A 31 10.02 9.29 -2.06
N LYS A 32 9.37 8.15 -2.30
CA LYS A 32 8.64 7.38 -1.27
C LYS A 32 9.51 6.37 -0.56
N LEU A 33 10.66 6.05 -1.15
CA LEU A 33 11.73 5.23 -0.58
C LEU A 33 13.05 5.98 -0.78
N ASN A 34 13.92 5.95 0.22
CA ASN A 34 15.25 6.53 0.11
C ASN A 34 16.12 5.63 -0.75
N ARG A 35 16.91 6.25 -1.63
CA ARG A 35 17.74 5.54 -2.60
C ARG A 35 19.10 6.21 -2.76
N ILE A 36 20.11 5.40 -3.00
CA ILE A 36 21.40 5.85 -3.53
C ILE A 36 21.61 5.27 -4.92
N LYS A 37 22.29 6.04 -5.77
CA LYS A 37 22.73 5.57 -7.07
C LYS A 37 24.23 5.27 -6.96
N LYS A 38 24.62 4.03 -7.20
CA LYS A 38 26.02 3.59 -7.21
C LYS A 38 26.30 2.97 -8.57
N GLU A 39 27.22 3.59 -9.31
CA GLU A 39 27.53 3.21 -10.70
C GLU A 39 26.23 3.09 -11.53
N ASP A 40 25.89 1.87 -11.94
CA ASP A 40 24.72 1.54 -12.77
C ASP A 40 23.53 0.98 -11.99
N ARG A 41 23.59 0.98 -10.65
CA ARG A 41 22.57 0.36 -9.80
C ARG A 41 21.94 1.36 -8.84
N VAL A 42 20.64 1.14 -8.61
CA VAL A 42 19.87 1.82 -7.56
C VAL A 42 19.80 0.89 -6.37
N LEU A 43 20.24 1.38 -5.22
CA LEU A 43 20.11 0.70 -3.93
C LEU A 43 19.06 1.43 -3.09
N ILE A 44 18.28 0.66 -2.34
CA ILE A 44 17.18 1.13 -1.51
C ILE A 44 17.57 0.97 -0.05
N GLU A 45 17.36 2.02 0.74
CA GLU A 45 17.58 1.99 2.19
C GLU A 45 16.47 1.18 2.86
N VAL A 46 16.84 0.16 3.63
CA VAL A 46 15.89 -0.74 4.31
C VAL A 46 14.98 0.03 5.27
N ASP A 47 15.51 0.94 6.08
CA ASP A 47 14.72 1.74 7.02
C ASP A 47 13.62 2.56 6.33
N SER A 48 13.85 2.99 5.09
CA SER A 48 12.82 3.69 4.32
C SER A 48 11.66 2.77 3.93
N ILE A 49 11.93 1.47 3.70
CA ILE A 49 10.92 0.44 3.47
C ILE A 49 10.15 0.16 4.76
N VAL A 50 10.85 0.02 5.89
CA VAL A 50 10.27 -0.17 7.22
C VAL A 50 9.30 0.96 7.56
N ASN A 51 9.75 2.20 7.43
CA ASN A 51 8.92 3.38 7.64
C ASN A 51 7.72 3.44 6.69
N PHE A 52 7.91 3.09 5.42
CA PHE A 52 6.83 3.03 4.45
C PHE A 52 5.74 2.02 4.85
N ALA A 53 6.14 0.80 5.25
CA ALA A 53 5.21 -0.25 5.68
C ALA A 53 4.44 0.17 6.95
N TYR A 54 5.13 0.68 7.96
CA TYR A 54 4.47 1.14 9.19
C TYR A 54 3.53 2.32 8.94
N GLN A 55 3.89 3.28 8.08
CA GLN A 55 2.97 4.38 7.72
C GLN A 55 1.69 3.87 7.04
N LYS A 56 1.80 2.83 6.20
CA LYS A 56 0.64 2.20 5.55
C LYS A 56 -0.31 1.57 6.56
N ILE A 57 0.21 0.89 7.56
CA ILE A 57 -0.58 0.25 8.63
C ILE A 57 -1.15 1.31 9.58
N LYS A 58 -0.31 2.24 10.05
CA LYS A 58 -0.67 3.31 10.99
C LYS A 58 -1.81 4.19 10.48
N LYS A 59 -1.97 4.32 9.16
CA LYS A 59 -3.11 5.02 8.56
C LYS A 59 -4.46 4.53 9.13
N TYR A 60 -4.59 3.26 9.45
CA TYR A 60 -5.83 2.64 9.93
C TYR A 60 -5.88 2.43 11.45
N GLU A 61 -4.91 2.97 12.20
CA GLU A 61 -4.83 2.82 13.65
C GLU A 61 -6.11 3.34 14.36
N ARG A 62 -6.64 4.48 13.90
CA ARG A 62 -7.91 5.04 14.43
C ARG A 62 -9.09 4.10 14.25
N ALA A 63 -9.18 3.44 13.09
CA ALA A 63 -10.24 2.46 12.85
C ALA A 63 -10.10 1.24 13.76
N VAL A 64 -8.89 0.71 13.91
CA VAL A 64 -8.62 -0.40 14.81
C VAL A 64 -8.98 -0.04 16.26
N GLN A 65 -8.58 1.15 16.73
CA GLN A 65 -8.94 1.63 18.06
C GLN A 65 -10.46 1.82 18.21
N TYR A 66 -11.12 2.39 17.20
CA TYR A 66 -12.57 2.57 17.19
C TYR A 66 -13.31 1.24 17.33
N PHE A 67 -12.99 0.24 16.50
CA PHE A 67 -13.70 -1.04 16.50
C PHE A 67 -13.41 -1.85 17.77
N LYS A 68 -12.19 -1.79 18.32
CA LYS A 68 -11.86 -2.43 19.60
C LYS A 68 -12.54 -1.82 20.81
N ASN A 69 -12.87 -0.53 20.78
CA ASN A 69 -13.50 0.13 21.92
C ASN A 69 -14.97 -0.31 22.05
N GLN A 70 -15.36 -0.88 23.19
CA GLN A 70 -16.74 -1.32 23.42
C GLN A 70 -17.69 -0.13 23.65
N ASP A 71 -17.20 0.95 24.27
CA ASP A 71 -17.97 2.16 24.50
C ASP A 71 -17.67 3.21 23.43
N LYS A 72 -18.48 3.20 22.36
CA LYS A 72 -18.35 4.15 21.25
C LYS A 72 -18.62 5.59 21.70
N VAL A 73 -19.48 5.80 22.70
CA VAL A 73 -19.77 7.14 23.22
C VAL A 73 -18.53 7.70 23.91
N GLN A 74 -17.89 6.91 24.77
CA GLN A 74 -16.65 7.30 25.42
C GLN A 74 -15.51 7.50 24.42
N TYR A 75 -15.40 6.63 23.40
CA TYR A 75 -14.43 6.83 22.31
C TYR A 75 -14.56 8.22 21.71
N TRP A 76 -15.76 8.61 21.31
CA TRP A 76 -15.98 9.91 20.66
C TRP A 76 -15.77 11.11 21.60
N LYS A 77 -16.04 10.97 22.90
CA LYS A 77 -15.71 12.00 23.90
C LYS A 77 -14.21 12.22 24.06
N ASN A 78 -13.40 11.18 23.89
CA ASN A 78 -11.95 11.23 24.05
C ASN A 78 -11.22 11.70 22.78
N VAL A 79 -11.94 11.83 21.65
CA VAL A 79 -11.35 12.30 20.40
C VAL A 79 -11.18 13.82 20.47
N GLU A 80 -9.93 14.29 20.37
CA GLU A 80 -9.59 15.73 20.41
C GLU A 80 -10.09 16.53 19.19
N CYS A 81 -10.61 15.87 18.15
CA CYS A 81 -11.06 16.56 16.95
C CYS A 81 -12.51 17.03 17.05
N HIS A 82 -12.77 18.25 16.58
CA HIS A 82 -14.12 18.80 16.54
C HIS A 82 -14.91 18.19 15.37
N ILE A 83 -15.67 17.14 15.66
CA ILE A 83 -16.58 16.52 14.70
C ILE A 83 -17.91 17.27 14.74
N GLN A 84 -18.16 18.05 13.69
CA GLN A 84 -19.34 18.89 13.57
C GLN A 84 -20.67 18.13 13.55
N MET A 85 -20.66 16.83 13.26
CA MET A 85 -21.88 16.06 13.04
C MET A 85 -21.68 14.59 13.40
N PHE A 86 -22.53 14.09 14.29
CA PHE A 86 -22.60 12.69 14.67
C PHE A 86 -23.82 12.03 14.02
N SER A 87 -23.69 10.75 13.69
CA SER A 87 -24.81 9.90 13.32
C SER A 87 -25.64 9.58 14.57
N ASP A 88 -26.96 9.63 14.41
CA ASP A 88 -27.97 9.18 15.36
C ASP A 88 -28.45 7.75 15.05
N VAL A 89 -28.03 7.17 13.93
CA VAL A 89 -28.42 5.83 13.49
C VAL A 89 -27.40 4.80 13.99
N LYS A 90 -27.87 3.83 14.78
CA LYS A 90 -27.05 2.74 15.30
C LYS A 90 -26.41 1.94 14.16
N GLY A 91 -25.10 1.67 14.28
CA GLY A 91 -24.34 0.93 13.28
C GLY A 91 -23.91 1.76 12.07
N TYR A 92 -24.15 3.07 12.09
CA TYR A 92 -23.77 3.98 11.02
C TYR A 92 -23.04 5.20 11.56
N LEU A 93 -22.10 5.68 10.75
CA LEU A 93 -21.30 6.87 11.02
C LEU A 93 -21.67 8.00 10.06
N SER A 94 -21.62 9.23 10.56
CA SER A 94 -21.71 10.39 9.68
C SER A 94 -20.50 10.44 8.75
N MET A 95 -20.63 11.12 7.60
CA MET A 95 -19.50 11.33 6.70
C MET A 95 -18.25 11.94 7.40
N PRO A 96 -18.37 12.94 8.30
CA PRO A 96 -17.26 13.40 9.14
C PRO A 96 -16.65 12.31 10.05
N GLN A 97 -17.46 11.51 10.72
CA GLN A 97 -16.98 10.44 11.60
C GLN A 97 -16.22 9.37 10.80
N ALA A 98 -16.79 8.92 9.68
CA ALA A 98 -16.16 7.94 8.80
C ALA A 98 -14.83 8.46 8.24
N ALA A 99 -14.79 9.72 7.81
CA ALA A 99 -13.56 10.37 7.33
C ALA A 99 -12.46 10.40 8.41
N TYR A 100 -12.84 10.73 9.66
CA TYR A 100 -11.92 10.74 10.80
C TYR A 100 -11.33 9.34 11.07
N ILE A 101 -12.21 8.32 11.17
CA ILE A 101 -11.83 6.93 11.46
C ILE A 101 -10.93 6.36 10.36
N LEU A 102 -11.25 6.60 9.09
CA LEU A 102 -10.48 6.11 7.94
C LEU A 102 -9.21 6.93 7.66
N ASN A 103 -8.96 7.97 8.46
CA ASN A 103 -7.90 8.95 8.23
C ASN A 103 -7.87 9.42 6.76
N SER A 104 -9.05 9.81 6.27
CA SER A 104 -9.31 10.17 4.88
C SER A 104 -10.07 11.49 4.81
N SER A 105 -10.04 12.15 3.65
CA SER A 105 -10.96 13.27 3.41
C SER A 105 -12.40 12.75 3.22
N ARG A 106 -13.38 13.64 3.44
CA ARG A 106 -14.80 13.36 3.16
C ARG A 106 -15.01 12.94 1.70
N GLU A 107 -14.33 13.59 0.76
CA GLU A 107 -14.37 13.22 -0.65
C GLU A 107 -13.73 11.84 -0.90
N GLY A 108 -12.66 11.50 -0.19
CA GLY A 108 -12.08 10.16 -0.23
C GLY A 108 -13.07 9.08 0.21
N VAL A 109 -13.85 9.33 1.26
CA VAL A 109 -14.91 8.42 1.71
C VAL A 109 -16.04 8.33 0.68
N ARG A 110 -16.47 9.46 0.10
CA ARG A 110 -17.45 9.44 -1.01
C ARG A 110 -16.99 8.61 -2.20
N LEU A 111 -15.71 8.71 -2.56
CA LEU A 111 -15.13 7.87 -3.62
C LEU A 111 -15.11 6.39 -3.25
N MET A 112 -14.89 6.04 -1.98
CA MET A 112 -14.98 4.65 -1.52
C MET A 112 -16.40 4.11 -1.65
N VAL A 113 -17.42 4.90 -1.27
CA VAL A 113 -18.83 4.54 -1.46
C VAL A 113 -19.16 4.38 -2.95
N LYS A 114 -18.74 5.34 -3.79
CA LYS A 114 -18.96 5.30 -5.24
C LYS A 114 -18.31 4.08 -5.91
N ARG A 115 -17.23 3.57 -5.35
CA ARG A 115 -16.52 2.36 -5.81
C ARG A 115 -17.01 1.09 -5.13
N GLU A 116 -18.11 1.16 -4.39
CA GLU A 116 -18.72 0.03 -3.68
C GLU A 116 -17.76 -0.62 -2.66
N ALA A 117 -16.76 0.13 -2.20
CA ALA A 117 -15.84 -0.33 -1.16
C ALA A 117 -16.42 -0.14 0.25
N LEU A 118 -17.42 0.74 0.39
CA LEU A 118 -18.15 1.00 1.62
C LEU A 118 -19.64 1.08 1.32
N GLU A 119 -20.45 0.55 2.23
CA GLU A 119 -21.91 0.63 2.15
C GLU A 119 -22.39 1.90 2.84
N ALA A 120 -23.43 2.52 2.29
CA ALA A 120 -24.00 3.74 2.81
C ALA A 120 -25.52 3.78 2.64
N ILE A 121 -26.18 4.47 3.56
CA ILE A 121 -27.61 4.79 3.49
C ILE A 121 -27.82 6.29 3.44
N ILE A 122 -29.02 6.70 3.01
CA ILE A 122 -29.48 8.08 3.10
C ILE A 122 -30.44 8.18 4.28
N SER A 123 -30.15 9.07 5.22
CA SER A 123 -31.01 9.40 6.36
C SER A 123 -31.46 10.86 6.29
N LYS A 124 -32.74 11.12 6.60
CA LYS A 124 -33.29 12.47 6.66
C LYS A 124 -33.14 13.04 8.06
N VAL A 125 -32.40 14.14 8.18
CA VAL A 125 -32.34 14.92 9.42
C VAL A 125 -32.91 16.31 9.14
N GLY A 126 -34.15 16.53 9.60
CA GLY A 126 -34.94 17.70 9.22
C GLY A 126 -35.26 17.68 7.72
N LYS A 127 -34.83 18.73 7.00
CA LYS A 127 -35.03 18.87 5.54
C LYS A 127 -33.82 18.44 4.70
N VAL A 128 -32.77 17.93 5.34
CA VAL A 128 -31.50 17.61 4.66
C VAL A 128 -31.29 16.10 4.63
N ASP A 129 -31.07 15.58 3.42
CA ASP A 129 -30.62 14.22 3.20
C ASP A 129 -29.14 14.10 3.58
N ARG A 130 -28.82 13.10 4.40
CA ARG A 130 -27.46 12.84 4.88
C ARG A 130 -27.05 11.44 4.48
N THR A 131 -25.86 11.33 3.91
CA THR A 131 -25.21 10.03 3.69
C THR A 131 -24.55 9.56 4.98
N LEU A 132 -24.97 8.39 5.47
CA LEU A 132 -24.38 7.71 6.60
C LEU A 132 -23.69 6.43 6.13
N ILE A 133 -22.53 6.12 6.71
CA ILE A 133 -21.64 5.03 6.29
C ILE A 133 -21.76 3.88 7.26
N SER A 134 -21.96 2.66 6.76
CA SER A 134 -22.08 1.44 7.58
C SER A 134 -20.76 1.16 8.31
N GLU A 135 -20.83 1.01 9.65
CA GLU A 135 -19.70 0.63 10.47
C GLU A 135 -19.15 -0.74 10.08
N GLU A 136 -20.04 -1.71 9.81
CA GLU A 136 -19.67 -3.06 9.41
C GLU A 136 -18.88 -3.05 8.09
N SER A 137 -19.31 -2.23 7.12
CA SER A 137 -18.60 -2.12 5.84
C SER A 137 -17.21 -1.48 6.00
N ILE A 138 -17.07 -0.50 6.90
CA ILE A 138 -15.78 0.10 7.25
C ILE A 138 -14.87 -0.93 7.91
N GLU A 139 -15.38 -1.71 8.85
CA GLU A 139 -14.62 -2.75 9.54
C GLU A 139 -14.10 -3.81 8.57
N LYS A 140 -14.98 -4.35 7.71
CA LYS A 140 -14.61 -5.31 6.65
C LYS A 140 -13.54 -4.73 5.72
N TYR A 141 -13.72 -3.49 5.28
CA TYR A 141 -12.76 -2.80 4.41
C TYR A 141 -11.38 -2.65 5.08
N VAL A 142 -11.36 -2.19 6.34
CA VAL A 142 -10.11 -1.97 7.08
C VAL A 142 -9.40 -3.29 7.35
N ASN A 143 -10.13 -4.32 7.80
CA ASN A 143 -9.57 -5.64 8.07
C ASN A 143 -8.96 -6.25 6.80
N GLY A 144 -9.67 -6.21 5.67
CA GLY A 144 -9.15 -6.72 4.40
C GLY A 144 -7.91 -5.97 3.91
N ILE A 145 -7.83 -4.65 4.10
CA ILE A 145 -6.62 -3.89 3.76
C ILE A 145 -5.45 -4.22 4.68
N LEU A 146 -5.69 -4.31 5.98
CA LEU A 146 -4.64 -4.62 6.94
C LEU A 146 -4.10 -6.03 6.71
N GLU A 147 -4.98 -7.03 6.52
CA GLU A 147 -4.59 -8.39 6.16
C GLU A 147 -3.72 -8.41 4.90
N LYS A 148 -4.13 -7.67 3.87
CA LYS A 148 -3.33 -7.52 2.65
C LYS A 148 -1.96 -6.91 2.95
N TYR A 149 -1.87 -5.85 3.75
CA TYR A 149 -0.57 -5.25 4.08
C TYR A 149 0.32 -6.17 4.91
N TYR A 150 -0.23 -6.91 5.86
CA TYR A 150 0.55 -7.90 6.61
C TYR A 150 1.06 -9.03 5.70
N SER A 151 0.26 -9.43 4.70
CA SER A 151 0.68 -10.39 3.68
C SER A 151 1.76 -9.83 2.76
N ASP A 152 1.55 -8.64 2.19
CA ASP A 152 2.49 -7.97 1.29
C ASP A 152 3.85 -7.73 1.99
N PHE A 153 3.84 -7.32 3.26
CA PHE A 153 5.07 -7.03 4.04
C PHE A 153 5.55 -8.20 4.91
N LYS A 154 5.02 -9.41 4.73
CA LYS A 154 5.41 -10.57 5.55
C LYS A 154 6.92 -10.78 5.60
N ASN A 155 7.57 -10.77 4.43
CA ASN A 155 9.01 -10.97 4.31
C ASN A 155 9.82 -9.84 4.96
N LEU A 156 9.30 -8.61 4.95
CA LEU A 156 9.91 -7.49 5.65
C LEU A 156 9.89 -7.71 7.17
N PHE A 157 8.76 -8.15 7.73
CA PHE A 157 8.67 -8.42 9.16
C PHE A 157 9.58 -9.58 9.57
N GLU A 158 9.59 -10.68 8.82
CA GLU A 158 10.53 -11.78 9.04
C GLU A 158 11.99 -11.32 8.95
N TYR A 159 12.31 -10.46 7.98
CA TYR A 159 13.64 -9.88 7.85
C TYR A 159 14.00 -9.02 9.07
N ILE A 160 13.11 -8.15 9.55
CA ILE A 160 13.33 -7.28 10.71
C ILE A 160 13.58 -8.12 11.97
N ASP A 161 12.76 -9.15 12.19
CA ASP A 161 12.81 -10.00 13.39
C ASP A 161 14.00 -10.98 13.36
N CYS A 162 14.62 -11.19 12.20
CA CYS A 162 15.77 -12.09 12.08
C CYS A 162 17.03 -11.53 12.76
N GLU A 163 17.66 -12.30 13.64
CA GLU A 163 18.90 -11.89 14.31
C GLU A 163 20.10 -11.79 13.35
N ASN A 164 20.16 -12.64 12.32
CA ASN A 164 21.26 -12.69 11.36
C ASN A 164 20.76 -12.43 9.93
N LYS A 165 20.98 -11.20 9.45
CA LYS A 165 20.50 -10.74 8.15
C LYS A 165 21.19 -11.45 6.97
N ASP A 166 22.46 -11.82 7.11
CA ASP A 166 23.20 -12.54 6.06
C ASP A 166 22.61 -13.93 5.86
N LYS A 167 22.34 -14.64 6.97
CA LYS A 167 21.68 -15.95 6.94
C LYS A 167 20.30 -15.86 6.28
N TYR A 168 19.50 -14.84 6.63
CA TYR A 168 18.20 -14.62 6.00
C TYR A 168 18.32 -14.51 4.47
N TRP A 169 19.27 -13.72 3.98
CA TRP A 169 19.48 -13.56 2.54
C TRP A 169 19.91 -14.85 1.85
N MET A 170 20.81 -15.62 2.47
CA MET A 170 21.25 -16.91 1.94
C MET A 170 20.08 -17.90 1.82
N GLU A 171 19.21 -17.97 2.81
CA GLU A 171 18.04 -18.88 2.81
C GLU A 171 17.01 -18.49 1.74
N CYS A 172 16.87 -17.19 1.46
CA CYS A 172 15.87 -16.68 0.53
C CYS A 172 16.39 -16.51 -0.91
N GLU A 173 17.70 -16.57 -1.15
CA GLU A 173 18.33 -16.23 -2.44
C GLU A 173 17.72 -17.00 -3.63
N GLY A 174 17.56 -18.32 -3.50
CA GLY A 174 17.00 -19.16 -4.55
C GLY A 174 15.55 -18.79 -4.91
N ILE A 175 14.74 -18.42 -3.91
CA ILE A 175 13.35 -18.02 -4.09
C ILE A 175 13.28 -16.64 -4.75
N ILE A 176 14.12 -15.70 -4.30
CA ILE A 176 14.22 -14.36 -4.87
C ILE A 176 14.62 -14.43 -6.34
N GLN A 177 15.64 -15.24 -6.67
CA GLN A 177 16.11 -15.42 -8.05
C GLN A 177 14.97 -15.91 -8.97
N LYS A 178 14.27 -16.96 -8.55
CA LYS A 178 13.19 -17.58 -9.32
C LYS A 178 12.00 -16.63 -9.53
N ASN A 179 11.57 -15.95 -8.47
CA ASN A 179 10.33 -15.18 -8.48
C ASN A 179 10.50 -13.77 -9.04
N TYR A 180 11.72 -13.21 -9.01
CA TYR A 180 11.95 -11.81 -9.37
C TYR A 180 12.94 -11.69 -10.53
N THR A 181 14.15 -12.21 -10.38
CA THR A 181 15.20 -12.04 -11.39
C THR A 181 14.85 -12.73 -12.70
N ASP A 182 14.38 -13.98 -12.64
CA ASP A 182 14.06 -14.77 -13.83
C ASP A 182 12.81 -14.22 -14.55
N VAL A 183 11.80 -13.81 -13.78
CA VAL A 183 10.58 -13.18 -14.30
C VAL A 183 10.92 -11.88 -15.04
N GLU A 184 11.73 -11.03 -14.45
CA GLU A 184 12.18 -9.78 -15.04
C GLU A 184 13.04 -10.02 -16.29
N SER A 185 13.91 -11.03 -16.26
CA SER A 185 14.75 -11.42 -17.40
C SER A 185 13.94 -11.94 -18.59
N LYS A 186 12.98 -12.85 -18.35
CA LYS A 186 12.04 -13.33 -19.37
C LYS A 186 11.26 -12.17 -20.00
N ARG A 187 10.80 -11.24 -19.17
CA ARG A 187 10.10 -10.05 -19.64
C ARG A 187 10.96 -9.14 -20.51
N ARG A 188 12.21 -8.88 -20.11
CA ARG A 188 13.17 -8.09 -20.92
C ARG A 188 13.42 -8.76 -22.28
N GLN A 189 13.59 -10.08 -22.30
CA GLN A 189 13.75 -10.84 -23.54
C GLN A 189 12.51 -10.75 -24.43
N TYR A 190 11.30 -10.87 -23.86
CA TYR A 190 10.05 -10.70 -24.60
C TYR A 190 9.96 -9.32 -25.28
N TYR A 191 10.22 -8.24 -24.51
CA TYR A 191 10.17 -6.89 -25.07
C TYR A 191 11.26 -6.64 -26.11
N LYS A 192 12.48 -7.15 -25.90
CA LYS A 192 13.56 -7.08 -26.89
C LYS A 192 13.13 -7.72 -28.22
N LYS A 193 12.56 -8.93 -28.17
CA LYS A 193 12.03 -9.63 -29.37
C LYS A 193 10.90 -8.84 -30.03
N SER A 194 9.98 -8.29 -29.24
CA SER A 194 8.85 -7.49 -29.76
C SER A 194 9.31 -6.20 -30.45
N TYR A 195 10.35 -5.55 -29.91
CA TYR A 195 10.89 -4.30 -30.44
C TYR A 195 11.64 -4.53 -31.74
N VAL A 196 12.50 -5.55 -31.79
CA VAL A 196 13.18 -6.00 -33.01
C VAL A 196 12.17 -6.35 -34.11
N ARG A 197 11.06 -7.02 -33.77
CA ARG A 197 10.00 -7.32 -34.73
C ARG A 197 9.31 -6.06 -35.26
N LYS A 198 9.06 -5.05 -34.42
CA LYS A 198 8.49 -3.77 -34.85
C LYS A 198 9.43 -2.98 -35.76
N GLU A 199 10.72 -2.96 -35.45
CA GLU A 199 11.72 -2.30 -36.31
C GLU A 199 11.85 -2.99 -37.66
N LYS A 200 11.90 -4.34 -37.66
CA LYS A 200 11.92 -5.12 -38.90
C LYS A 200 10.68 -4.84 -39.77
N ASN A 201 9.49 -4.85 -39.18
CA ASN A 201 8.25 -4.54 -39.90
C ASN A 201 8.23 -3.09 -40.44
N LYS A 202 8.77 -2.11 -39.69
CA LYS A 202 8.90 -0.72 -40.17
C LYS A 202 9.86 -0.60 -41.33
N TRP A 203 10.98 -1.32 -41.28
CA TRP A 203 11.98 -1.32 -42.36
C TRP A 203 11.40 -1.96 -43.64
N GLU A 204 10.76 -3.13 -43.50
CA GLU A 204 10.10 -3.83 -44.61
C GLU A 204 8.95 -3.02 -45.24
N SER A 205 8.19 -2.23 -44.47
CA SER A 205 7.17 -1.33 -45.02
C SER A 205 7.78 -0.11 -45.71
N SER A 206 8.97 0.32 -45.31
CA SER A 206 9.65 1.49 -45.90
C SER A 206 10.36 1.16 -47.21
N THR A 207 10.79 -0.10 -47.38
CA THR A 207 11.40 -0.60 -48.63
C THR A 207 10.40 -1.06 -49.70
N LYS A 208 9.09 -1.01 -49.39
CA LYS A 208 8.00 -1.39 -50.31
C LYS A 208 7.28 -0.18 -50.94
N ASN A 209 7.73 1.04 -50.62
CA ASN A 209 7.37 2.29 -51.30
C ASN A 209 8.56 2.77 -52.12
#